data_AF-A0A1M6V8W1-F1
#
_entry.id   AF-A0A1M6V8W1-F1
#
_cell.length_a   1.000
_cell.length_b   1.000
_cell.length_c   1.000
_cell.angle_alpha   90.00
_cell.angle_beta   90.00
_cell.angle_gamma   90.00
#
_symmetry.space_group_name_H-M   'P 1'
#
loop_
_entity.id
_entity.type
_entity.pdbx_description
1 polymer ?
#
loop_
_entity_poly.entity_id
_entity_poly.type
_entity_poly.pdbx_seq_one_letter_code
_entity_poly.pdbx_strand_id
1 'polypeptide(L)'
;MLSFKEHAKKFNLDEEEQEILADFEANHAGKPQITEERKRELASLANASYKFRASAKKPYTIRLHSGAVDVIKAFTDRFGGHYQTLVDDAVIELAAKLKAEMV
;
A
#
# COMPACT_ATOMS: atom_id res chain seq x y z
N MET A 1 13.13 17.42 6.60
CA MET A 1 11.82 16.90 7.04
C MET A 1 11.00 18.14 7.39
N LEU A 2 9.94 18.44 6.64
CA LEU A 2 9.08 19.59 6.93
C LEU A 2 8.29 19.29 8.20
N SER A 3 8.09 20.29 9.05
CA SER A 3 7.24 20.15 10.23
C SER A 3 5.76 20.05 9.85
N PHE A 4 4.94 19.46 10.72
CA PHE A 4 3.49 19.29 10.56
C PHE A 4 2.78 20.57 10.08
N LYS A 5 3.10 21.71 10.70
CA LYS A 5 2.54 23.02 10.34
C LYS A 5 2.94 23.47 8.93
N GLU A 6 4.11 23.08 8.46
CA GLU A 6 4.58 23.41 7.10
C GLU A 6 3.95 22.50 6.05
N HIS A 7 3.66 21.24 6.38
CA HIS A 7 3.03 20.28 5.47
C HIS A 7 1.54 20.59 5.26
N ALA A 8 0.78 20.80 6.36
CA ALA A 8 -0.64 21.14 6.28
C ALA A 8 -0.89 22.45 5.51
N LYS A 9 -0.03 23.45 5.72
CA LYS A 9 -0.12 24.74 5.03
C LYS A 9 0.27 24.66 3.54
N LYS A 10 1.17 23.74 3.17
CA LYS A 10 1.60 23.56 1.77
C LYS A 10 0.52 22.89 0.91
N PHE A 11 -0.29 22.01 1.50
CA PHE A 11 -1.33 21.25 0.79
C PHE A 11 -2.75 21.75 1.08
N ASN A 12 -2.90 22.78 1.90
CA ASN A 12 -4.17 23.44 2.22
C ASN A 12 -5.24 22.45 2.75
N LEU A 13 -4.79 21.54 3.63
CA LEU A 13 -5.60 20.47 4.19
C LEU A 13 -6.67 21.03 5.13
N ASP A 14 -7.88 20.53 5.03
CA ASP A 14 -8.97 20.86 5.96
C ASP A 14 -8.78 20.21 7.34
N GLU A 15 -9.64 20.55 8.31
CA GLU A 15 -9.50 20.06 9.70
C GLU A 15 -9.62 18.54 9.80
N GLU A 16 -10.44 17.91 8.95
CA GLU A 16 -10.66 16.47 8.95
C GLU A 16 -9.44 15.73 8.35
N GLU A 17 -8.87 16.24 7.27
CA GLU A 17 -7.63 15.75 6.68
C GLU A 17 -6.42 15.92 7.63
N GLN A 18 -6.39 17.01 8.40
CA GLN A 18 -5.36 17.24 9.42
C GLN A 18 -5.48 16.27 10.59
N GLU A 19 -6.69 15.91 11.01
CA GLU A 19 -6.94 14.93 12.07
C GLU A 19 -6.53 13.53 11.62
N ILE A 20 -6.89 13.11 10.40
CA ILE A 20 -6.49 11.82 9.81
C ILE A 20 -4.97 11.70 9.71
N LEU A 21 -4.28 12.77 9.30
CA LEU A 21 -2.83 12.79 9.19
C LEU A 21 -2.12 12.89 10.55
N ALA A 22 -2.70 13.58 11.52
CA ALA A 22 -2.19 13.62 12.89
C ALA A 22 -2.31 12.25 13.56
N ASP A 23 -3.43 11.54 13.38
CA ASP A 23 -3.62 10.17 13.82
C ASP A 23 -2.65 9.22 13.10
N PHE A 24 -2.40 9.43 11.80
CA PHE A 24 -1.41 8.66 11.05
C PHE A 24 0.01 8.89 11.57
N GLU A 25 0.42 10.13 11.83
CA GLU A 25 1.76 10.44 12.38
C GLU A 25 1.90 9.97 13.84
N ALA A 26 0.87 10.12 14.68
CA ALA A 26 0.87 9.63 16.06
C ALA A 26 0.97 8.10 16.13
N ASN A 27 0.31 7.39 15.20
CA ASN A 27 0.39 5.93 15.08
C ASN A 27 1.61 5.43 14.29
N HIS A 28 2.37 6.31 13.62
CA HIS A 28 3.62 5.97 12.91
C HIS A 28 4.89 6.54 13.54
N ALA A 29 4.79 7.33 14.62
CA ALA A 29 5.94 7.77 15.41
C ALA A 29 6.69 6.61 16.09
N GLY A 30 6.03 5.46 16.25
CA GLY A 30 6.68 4.18 16.49
C GLY A 30 6.94 3.48 15.17
N LYS A 31 8.19 3.07 14.90
CA LYS A 31 8.48 2.09 13.83
C LYS A 31 7.42 0.99 13.91
N PRO A 32 6.68 0.67 12.82
CA PRO A 32 5.66 -0.36 12.90
C PRO A 32 6.31 -1.63 13.43
N GLN A 33 5.91 -2.06 14.64
CA GLN A 33 6.36 -3.33 15.18
C GLN A 33 5.67 -4.40 14.36
N ILE A 34 6.31 -4.79 13.26
CA ILE A 34 5.86 -5.92 12.46
C ILE A 34 6.04 -7.16 13.35
N THR A 35 4.93 -7.69 13.86
CA THR A 35 4.91 -8.93 14.65
C THR A 35 5.49 -10.08 13.81
N GLU A 36 6.05 -11.10 14.45
CA GLU A 36 6.59 -12.27 13.73
C GLU A 36 5.52 -12.97 12.88
N GLU A 37 4.27 -12.94 13.30
CA GLU A 37 3.11 -13.39 12.52
C GLU A 37 2.94 -12.55 11.25
N ARG A 38 2.97 -11.22 11.37
CA ARG A 38 2.83 -10.32 10.22
C ARG A 38 4.00 -10.43 9.25
N LYS A 39 5.21 -10.72 9.73
CA LYS A 39 6.37 -11.03 8.85
C LYS A 39 6.16 -12.32 8.07
N ARG A 40 5.64 -13.37 8.72
CA ARG A 40 5.33 -14.65 8.05
C ARG A 40 4.22 -14.49 7.02
N GLU A 41 3.18 -13.72 7.34
CA GLU A 41 2.13 -13.37 6.38
C GLU A 41 2.69 -12.61 5.18
N LEU A 42 3.51 -11.57 5.41
CA LEU A 42 4.15 -10.81 4.34
C LEU A 42 5.06 -11.67 3.47
N ALA A 43 5.84 -12.59 4.07
CA ALA A 43 6.69 -13.52 3.33
C ALA A 43 5.86 -14.52 2.51
N SER A 44 4.74 -15.00 3.07
CA SER A 44 3.79 -15.88 2.38
C SER A 44 3.13 -15.16 1.20
N LEU A 45 2.69 -13.91 1.39
CA LEU A 45 2.13 -13.05 0.35
C LEU A 45 3.15 -12.75 -0.74
N ALA A 46 4.40 -12.45 -0.39
CA ALA A 46 5.46 -12.23 -1.36
C ALA A 46 5.72 -13.49 -2.22
N ASN A 47 5.68 -14.69 -1.62
CA ASN A 47 5.86 -15.96 -2.34
C ASN A 47 4.63 -16.30 -3.20
N ALA A 48 3.42 -16.07 -2.69
CA ALA A 48 2.18 -16.21 -3.45
C ALA A 48 2.16 -15.24 -4.65
N SER A 49 2.62 -14.01 -4.42
CA SER A 49 2.73 -12.97 -5.44
C SER A 49 3.73 -13.35 -6.53
N TYR A 50 4.91 -13.84 -6.13
CA TYR A 50 5.91 -14.35 -7.06
C TYR A 50 5.35 -15.50 -7.93
N LYS A 51 4.66 -16.47 -7.31
CA LYS A 51 4.04 -17.59 -8.04
C LYS A 51 2.91 -17.15 -8.95
N PHE A 52 2.10 -16.19 -8.53
CA PHE A 52 1.02 -15.64 -9.33
C PHE A 52 1.58 -14.89 -10.55
N ARG A 53 2.60 -14.06 -10.36
CA ARG A 53 3.32 -13.39 -11.45
C ARG A 53 3.97 -14.38 -12.42
N ALA A 54 4.65 -15.41 -11.91
CA ALA A 54 5.27 -16.45 -12.74
C ALA A 54 4.24 -17.30 -13.53
N SER A 55 3.00 -17.39 -13.05
CA SER A 55 1.90 -18.11 -13.71
C SER A 55 0.93 -17.20 -14.45
N ALA A 56 1.16 -15.88 -14.49
CA ALA A 56 0.36 -14.93 -15.24
C ALA A 56 0.56 -15.16 -16.75
N LYS A 57 -0.39 -15.87 -17.37
CA LYS A 57 -0.32 -16.26 -18.79
C LYS A 57 -0.77 -15.18 -19.76
N LYS A 58 -1.39 -14.10 -19.27
CA LYS A 58 -1.96 -13.02 -20.11
C LYS A 58 -1.75 -11.67 -19.44
N PRO A 59 -1.41 -10.62 -20.20
CA PRO A 59 -1.43 -9.25 -19.68
C PRO A 59 -2.86 -8.90 -19.27
N TYR A 60 -2.98 -8.12 -18.21
CA TYR A 60 -4.27 -7.64 -17.72
C TYR A 60 -4.24 -6.11 -17.67
N THR A 61 -5.41 -5.48 -17.79
CA THR A 61 -5.57 -4.03 -17.69
C THR A 61 -6.68 -3.74 -16.71
N ILE A 62 -6.38 -3.00 -15.65
CA ILE A 62 -7.35 -2.55 -14.65
C ILE A 62 -7.44 -1.03 -14.77
N ARG A 63 -8.67 -0.52 -14.83
CA ARG A 63 -8.92 0.91 -14.67
C ARG A 63 -8.91 1.24 -13.19
N LEU A 64 -8.02 2.16 -12.80
CA LEU A 64 -7.91 2.65 -11.44
C LEU A 64 -8.31 4.12 -11.39
N HIS A 65 -8.85 4.54 -10.25
CA HIS A 65 -9.18 5.94 -10.00
C HIS A 65 -7.90 6.79 -10.05
N SER A 66 -7.96 7.99 -10.65
CA SER A 66 -6.78 8.85 -10.83
C SER A 66 -6.07 9.15 -9.51
N GLY A 67 -6.82 9.53 -8.47
CA GLY A 67 -6.26 9.77 -7.14
C GLY A 67 -5.55 8.56 -6.53
N ALA A 68 -6.01 7.34 -6.81
CA ALA A 68 -5.33 6.13 -6.36
C ALA A 68 -4.00 5.92 -7.11
N VAL A 69 -3.97 6.22 -8.41
CA VAL A 69 -2.74 6.15 -9.21
C VAL A 69 -1.69 7.12 -8.66
N ASP A 70 -2.10 8.34 -8.33
CA ASP A 70 -1.18 9.38 -7.84
C ASP A 70 -0.59 9.01 -6.47
N VAL A 71 -1.41 8.47 -5.56
CA VAL A 71 -0.96 8.00 -4.24
C VAL A 71 0.04 6.84 -4.37
N ILE A 72 -0.27 5.83 -5.20
CA ILE A 72 0.61 4.66 -5.36
C ILE A 72 1.94 5.08 -6.01
N LYS A 73 1.92 5.99 -7.00
CA LYS A 73 3.14 6.52 -7.61
C LYS A 73 4.00 7.28 -6.60
N ALA A 74 3.40 8.21 -5.85
CA ALA A 74 4.10 8.97 -4.82
C ALA A 74 4.74 8.04 -3.76
N PHE A 75 4.06 6.95 -3.41
CA PHE A 75 4.60 5.93 -2.52
C PHE A 75 5.80 5.21 -3.13
N THR A 76 5.70 4.72 -4.38
CA THR A 76 6.82 4.01 -5.03
C THR A 76 8.03 4.90 -5.27
N ASP A 77 7.81 6.18 -5.58
CA ASP A 77 8.89 7.15 -5.78
C ASP A 77 9.65 7.40 -4.46
N ARG A 78 8.95 7.35 -3.32
CA ARG A 78 9.53 7.60 -2.00
C ARG A 78 10.29 6.41 -1.43
N PHE A 79 9.78 5.20 -1.61
CA PHE A 79 10.31 4.00 -0.96
C PHE A 79 11.12 3.10 -1.89
N GLY A 80 11.17 3.43 -3.18
CA GLY A 80 11.77 2.60 -4.21
C GLY A 80 10.86 1.42 -4.56
N GLY A 81 10.65 1.20 -5.85
CA GLY A 81 9.83 0.11 -6.34
C GLY A 81 9.13 0.45 -7.64
N HIS A 82 8.36 -0.49 -8.17
CA HIS A 82 7.54 -0.29 -9.35
C HIS A 82 6.06 -0.29 -8.98
N TYR A 83 5.34 0.71 -9.46
CA TYR A 83 3.89 0.84 -9.33
C TYR A 83 3.15 -0.48 -9.65
N GLN A 84 3.53 -1.14 -10.75
CA GLN A 84 2.91 -2.38 -11.18
C GLN A 84 3.05 -3.49 -10.13
N THR A 85 4.17 -3.57 -9.43
CA THR A 85 4.39 -4.56 -8.37
C THR A 85 3.41 -4.39 -7.22
N LEU A 86 3.14 -3.16 -6.80
CA LEU A 86 2.18 -2.90 -5.72
C LEU A 86 0.75 -3.25 -6.13
N VAL A 87 0.37 -2.93 -7.37
CA VAL A 87 -0.94 -3.30 -7.91
C VAL A 87 -1.06 -4.83 -8.00
N ASP A 88 -0.03 -5.52 -8.49
CA ASP A 88 0.01 -6.98 -8.54
C ASP A 88 -0.17 -7.57 -7.13
N ASP A 89 0.60 -7.09 -6.15
CA ASP A 89 0.56 -7.58 -4.77
C ASP A 89 -0.84 -7.42 -4.15
N ALA A 90 -1.51 -6.28 -4.38
CA ALA A 90 -2.87 -6.04 -3.91
C ALA A 90 -3.90 -7.00 -4.54
N VAL A 91 -3.78 -7.25 -5.85
CA VAL A 91 -4.65 -8.19 -6.57
C VAL A 91 -4.47 -9.62 -6.04
N ILE A 92 -3.22 -10.01 -5.75
CA ILE A 92 -2.90 -11.34 -5.19
C ILE A 92 -3.44 -11.48 -3.78
N GLU A 93 -3.29 -10.46 -2.94
CA GLU A 93 -3.85 -10.47 -1.58
C GLU A 93 -5.37 -10.64 -1.62
N LEU A 94 -6.06 -9.89 -2.50
CA LEU A 94 -7.50 -10.04 -2.70
C LEU A 94 -7.86 -11.46 -3.17
N ALA A 95 -7.16 -12.00 -4.16
CA ALA A 95 -7.41 -13.35 -4.66
C ALA A 95 -7.20 -14.43 -3.57
N ALA A 96 -6.20 -14.27 -2.72
CA ALA A 96 -5.94 -15.18 -1.60
C ALA A 96 -7.06 -15.14 -0.56
N LYS A 97 -7.54 -13.93 -0.20
CA LYS A 97 -8.69 -13.75 0.71
C LYS A 97 -9.96 -14.39 0.16
N LEU A 98 -10.30 -14.10 -1.10
CA LEU A 98 -11.48 -14.67 -1.75
C LEU A 98 -11.42 -16.20 -1.79
N LYS A 99 -10.24 -16.79 -2.06
CA LYS A 99 -10.08 -18.24 -2.02
C LYS A 99 -10.32 -18.82 -0.63
N ALA A 100 -9.88 -18.13 0.43
CA ALA A 100 -10.08 -18.59 1.81
C ALA A 100 -11.56 -18.55 2.23
N GLU A 101 -12.34 -17.57 1.74
CA GLU A 101 -13.77 -17.46 2.03
C GLU A 101 -14.64 -18.48 1.26
N MET A 102 -14.13 -19.02 0.16
CA MET A 102 -14.84 -20.02 -0.66
C MET A 102 -14.67 -21.47 -0.16
N VAL A 103 -13.86 -21.71 0.87
CA VAL A 103 -13.55 -23.04 1.45
C VAL A 103 -14.26 -23.19 2.79
#